data_AF-A0A483A0I5-F1
#
_entry.id   AF-A0A483A0I5-F1
#
_cell.length_a   1.000
_cell.length_b   1.000
_cell.length_c   1.000
_cell.angle_alpha   90.00
_cell.angle_beta   90.00
_cell.angle_gamma   90.00
#
_symmetry.space_group_name_H-M   'P 1'
#
loop_
_entity.id
_entity.type
_entity.pdbx_description
1 polymer ?
#
loop_
_entity_poly.entity_id
_entity_poly.type
_entity_poly.pdbx_seq_one_letter_code
_entity_poly.pdbx_strand_id
1 'polypeptide(L)'
;MIIPLIESKSKFHCCDFLSFNDMNEGVFLASKKDHDVLLKKKKQYKICSFSTKSALSSQLMWGHYANAGMGVAIELEVQDSSNIEPITYDDNMPSFGDVRGILTRKSKVWEYESEVRYLSNEETEDKVKIGTITKVYFGMPYKDLKNYNNIETEHTTLKRYLEYKTELKNICEKQKIKCEDYYFNK
;
A
#
# COMPACT_ATOMS: atom_id res chain seq x y z
N MET A 1 12.91 -3.44 4.45
CA MET A 1 11.84 -2.59 5.04
C MET A 1 10.65 -3.40 5.58
N ILE A 2 10.30 -4.57 5.01
CA ILE A 2 9.18 -5.41 5.49
C ILE A 2 9.41 -6.07 6.85
N ILE A 3 10.61 -6.62 7.11
CA ILE A 3 10.89 -7.34 8.39
C ILE A 3 10.61 -6.45 9.62
N PRO A 4 11.15 -5.22 9.72
CA PRO A 4 10.84 -4.35 10.86
C PRO A 4 9.35 -4.03 11.03
N LEU A 5 8.60 -3.96 9.91
CA LEU A 5 7.16 -3.74 9.95
C LEU A 5 6.44 -4.96 10.58
N ILE A 6 6.74 -6.17 10.10
CA ILE A 6 6.18 -7.43 10.63
C ILE A 6 6.54 -7.61 12.11
N GLU A 7 7.77 -7.29 12.50
CA GLU A 7 8.21 -7.36 13.90
C GLU A 7 7.46 -6.36 14.78
N SER A 8 7.20 -5.14 14.30
CA SER A 8 6.44 -4.13 15.03
C SER A 8 4.93 -4.44 15.12
N LYS A 9 4.42 -5.24 14.17
CA LYS A 9 3.00 -5.60 13.95
C LYS A 9 2.01 -4.47 13.69
N SER A 10 2.32 -3.24 14.05
CA SER A 10 1.31 -2.19 14.19
C SER A 10 1.81 -0.79 13.89
N LYS A 11 3.12 -0.58 13.78
CA LYS A 11 3.70 0.75 13.52
C LYS A 11 3.99 0.90 12.04
N PHE A 12 3.16 1.68 11.36
CA PHE A 12 3.22 1.92 9.92
C PHE A 12 3.92 3.23 9.64
N HIS A 13 4.74 3.24 8.58
CA HIS A 13 5.41 4.46 8.16
C HIS A 13 4.39 5.41 7.51
N CYS A 14 4.27 6.60 8.07
CA CYS A 14 3.49 7.69 7.50
C CYS A 14 4.44 8.76 6.98
N CYS A 15 4.12 9.33 5.82
CA CYS A 15 4.90 10.37 5.19
C CYS A 15 4.11 11.67 5.06
N ASP A 16 4.79 12.78 4.80
CA ASP A 16 4.13 14.02 4.41
C ASP A 16 3.85 14.06 2.91
N PHE A 17 3.02 15.02 2.48
CA PHE A 17 2.66 15.19 1.07
C PHE A 17 3.85 15.30 0.10
N LEU A 18 5.00 15.86 0.53
CA LEU A 18 6.16 16.02 -0.36
C LEU A 18 6.95 14.74 -0.56
N SER A 19 6.75 13.77 0.32
CA SER A 19 7.42 12.49 0.31
C SER A 19 6.59 11.41 -0.38
N PHE A 20 5.54 11.80 -1.10
CA PHE A 20 4.69 10.90 -1.85
C PHE A 20 5.37 10.34 -3.10
N ASN A 21 5.05 9.09 -3.38
CA ASN A 21 5.67 8.30 -4.43
C ASN A 21 4.92 8.45 -5.77
N ASP A 22 3.73 9.04 -5.78
CA ASP A 22 2.88 9.17 -6.96
C ASP A 22 2.73 10.65 -7.37
N MET A 23 3.19 10.95 -8.59
CA MET A 23 3.14 12.28 -9.20
C MET A 23 1.71 12.81 -9.38
N ASN A 24 0.71 11.92 -9.51
CA ASN A 24 -0.69 12.29 -9.71
C ASN A 24 -1.46 12.44 -8.40
N GLU A 25 -0.81 12.24 -7.26
CA GLU A 25 -1.44 12.38 -5.97
C GLU A 25 -1.61 13.83 -5.55
N GLY A 26 -2.85 14.21 -5.20
CA GLY A 26 -3.16 15.55 -4.73
C GLY A 26 -2.96 16.63 -5.79
N VAL A 27 -3.16 16.30 -7.08
CA VAL A 27 -3.21 17.26 -8.19
C VAL A 27 -4.56 17.99 -8.20
N PHE A 28 -4.54 19.31 -8.30
CA PHE A 28 -5.73 20.15 -8.30
C PHE A 28 -5.44 21.47 -9.05
N LEU A 29 -6.49 22.14 -9.52
CA LEU A 29 -6.37 23.46 -10.13
C LEU A 29 -6.34 24.53 -9.04
N ALA A 30 -5.29 25.36 -9.06
CA ALA A 30 -5.00 26.32 -8.00
C ALA A 30 -4.74 27.72 -8.56
N SER A 31 -5.41 28.74 -8.02
CA SER A 31 -5.09 30.13 -8.35
C SER A 31 -3.72 30.52 -7.76
N LYS A 32 -2.98 31.43 -8.41
CA LYS A 32 -1.62 31.82 -8.00
C LYS A 32 -1.51 32.34 -6.55
N LYS A 33 -2.62 32.78 -5.94
CA LYS A 33 -2.68 33.26 -4.54
C LYS A 33 -2.83 32.13 -3.51
N ASP A 34 -3.27 30.95 -3.93
CA ASP A 34 -3.64 29.86 -3.02
C ASP A 34 -2.55 28.78 -2.87
N HIS A 35 -1.49 28.85 -3.68
CA HIS A 35 -0.46 27.81 -3.77
C HIS A 35 0.29 27.59 -2.44
N ASP A 36 0.86 28.66 -1.87
CA ASP A 36 1.70 28.55 -0.67
C ASP A 36 0.92 28.14 0.58
N VAL A 37 -0.30 28.66 0.73
CA VAL A 37 -1.18 28.34 1.86
C VAL A 37 -1.56 26.86 1.79
N LEU A 38 -1.87 26.35 0.60
CA LEU A 38 -2.33 24.98 0.46
C LEU A 38 -1.19 23.97 0.59
N LEU A 39 0.00 24.27 0.06
CA LEU A 39 1.17 23.43 0.30
C LEU A 39 1.47 23.33 1.79
N LYS A 40 1.45 24.45 2.53
CA LYS A 40 1.64 24.45 3.98
C LYS A 40 0.59 23.59 4.70
N LYS A 41 -0.69 23.69 4.31
CA LYS A 41 -1.76 22.87 4.90
C LYS A 41 -1.60 21.37 4.60
N LYS A 42 -1.23 21.00 3.36
CA LYS A 42 -1.00 19.59 3.00
C LYS A 42 0.14 18.96 3.78
N LYS A 43 1.23 19.71 3.99
CA LYS A 43 2.39 19.25 4.76
C LYS A 43 2.10 18.99 6.25
N GLN A 44 0.98 19.50 6.77
CA GLN A 44 0.57 19.22 8.15
C GLN A 44 0.03 17.79 8.33
N TYR A 45 -0.36 17.12 7.25
CA TYR A 45 -0.90 15.77 7.32
C TYR A 45 0.21 14.72 7.23
N LYS A 46 0.11 13.73 8.10
CA LYS A 46 0.73 12.41 7.99
C LYS A 46 -0.21 11.50 7.23
N ILE A 47 0.35 10.79 6.25
CA ILE A 47 -0.41 9.98 5.32
C ILE A 47 0.18 8.57 5.26
N CYS A 48 -0.69 7.57 5.29
CA CYS A 48 -0.34 6.18 5.02
C CYS A 48 -1.37 5.56 4.07
N SER A 49 -0.90 5.04 2.94
CA SER A 49 -1.76 4.44 1.92
C SER A 49 -1.94 2.94 2.16
N PHE A 50 -3.19 2.50 2.06
CA PHE A 50 -3.59 1.11 2.11
C PHE A 50 -4.53 0.83 0.94
N SER A 51 -4.86 -0.45 0.74
CA SER A 51 -5.90 -0.86 -0.19
C SER A 51 -6.98 -1.63 0.55
N THR A 52 -8.22 -1.51 0.09
CA THR A 52 -9.26 -2.42 0.55
C THR A 52 -8.99 -3.84 0.07
N LYS A 53 -9.68 -4.82 0.66
CA LYS A 53 -9.51 -6.23 0.36
C LYS A 53 -9.74 -6.60 -1.12
N SER A 54 -10.55 -5.82 -1.86
CA SER A 54 -10.81 -6.07 -3.29
C SER A 54 -9.54 -5.96 -4.15
N ALA A 55 -8.58 -5.11 -3.75
CA ALA A 55 -7.32 -4.93 -4.45
C ALA A 55 -6.42 -6.17 -4.42
N LEU A 56 -6.63 -7.10 -3.47
CA LEU A 56 -5.89 -8.35 -3.39
C LEU A 56 -6.03 -9.19 -4.66
N SER A 57 -7.20 -9.12 -5.32
CA SER A 57 -7.44 -9.80 -6.60
C SER A 57 -6.92 -9.04 -7.83
N SER A 58 -6.40 -7.82 -7.67
CA SER A 58 -5.89 -7.01 -8.77
C SER A 58 -4.51 -7.49 -9.22
N GLN A 59 -4.42 -8.10 -10.39
CA GLN A 59 -3.13 -8.47 -10.99
C GLN A 59 -2.23 -7.25 -11.21
N LEU A 60 -2.81 -6.07 -11.48
CA LEU A 60 -2.08 -4.80 -11.61
C LEU A 60 -1.38 -4.42 -10.29
N MET A 61 -2.05 -4.59 -9.15
CA MET A 61 -1.44 -4.34 -7.83
C MET A 61 -0.22 -5.23 -7.59
N TRP A 62 -0.36 -6.53 -7.88
CA TRP A 62 0.75 -7.47 -7.77
C TRP A 62 1.88 -7.18 -8.77
N GLY A 63 1.52 -6.71 -9.97
CA GLY A 63 2.47 -6.27 -10.99
C GLY A 63 3.33 -5.09 -10.53
N HIS A 64 2.68 -4.01 -10.08
CA HIS A 64 3.32 -2.75 -9.72
C HIS A 64 4.02 -2.78 -8.36
N TYR A 65 3.39 -3.36 -7.34
CA TYR A 65 3.85 -3.25 -5.96
C TYR A 65 4.49 -4.52 -5.40
N ALA A 66 4.39 -5.65 -6.11
CA ALA A 66 4.85 -6.94 -5.62
C ALA A 66 5.83 -7.63 -6.58
N ASN A 67 6.69 -6.86 -7.28
CA ASN A 67 7.75 -7.39 -8.14
C ASN A 67 7.23 -8.45 -9.13
N ALA A 68 6.25 -8.07 -9.95
CA ALA A 68 5.56 -8.97 -10.90
C ALA A 68 4.93 -10.22 -10.22
N GLY A 69 4.33 -10.02 -9.05
CA GLY A 69 3.71 -11.10 -8.26
C GLY A 69 4.66 -11.87 -7.35
N MET A 70 5.98 -11.65 -7.41
CA MET A 70 6.97 -12.20 -6.47
C MET A 70 7.18 -11.29 -5.25
N GLY A 71 6.09 -10.96 -4.56
CA GLY A 71 6.09 -10.07 -3.40
C GLY A 71 5.08 -10.51 -2.35
N VAL A 72 4.66 -9.57 -1.51
CA VAL A 72 3.70 -9.84 -0.43
C VAL A 72 2.61 -8.78 -0.37
N ALA A 73 1.43 -9.17 0.12
CA ALA A 73 0.39 -8.25 0.57
C ALA A 73 0.18 -8.44 2.07
N ILE A 74 0.07 -7.34 2.82
CA ILE A 74 -0.03 -7.35 4.28
C ILE A 74 -1.45 -6.93 4.66
N GLU A 75 -2.19 -7.84 5.29
CA GLU A 75 -3.51 -7.59 5.84
C GLU A 75 -3.38 -7.06 7.27
N LEU A 76 -4.15 -6.03 7.58
CA LEU A 76 -4.26 -5.50 8.94
C LEU A 76 -5.72 -5.27 9.30
N GLU A 77 -5.99 -5.34 10.60
CA GLU A 77 -7.25 -4.92 11.19
C GLU A 77 -7.07 -3.51 11.76
N VAL A 78 -7.88 -2.56 11.28
CA VAL A 78 -7.88 -1.18 11.76
C VAL A 78 -8.70 -1.10 13.04
N GLN A 79 -8.15 -0.49 14.09
CA GLN A 79 -8.85 -0.34 15.38
C GLN A 79 -9.72 0.91 15.43
N ASP A 80 -9.29 1.99 14.79
CA ASP A 80 -10.03 3.24 14.65
C ASP A 80 -9.99 3.70 13.19
N SER A 81 -11.17 3.78 12.57
CA SER A 81 -11.34 4.22 11.20
C SER A 81 -11.63 5.72 11.06
N SER A 82 -11.62 6.50 12.15
CA SER A 82 -11.93 7.93 12.14
C SER A 82 -11.07 8.75 11.18
N ASN A 83 -9.81 8.34 11.02
CA ASN A 83 -8.83 8.97 10.14
C ASN A 83 -8.58 8.18 8.85
N ILE A 84 -9.38 7.15 8.56
CA ILE A 84 -9.28 6.35 7.33
C ILE A 84 -10.29 6.88 6.31
N GLU A 85 -9.81 7.35 5.17
CA GLU A 85 -10.63 7.91 4.11
C GLU A 85 -10.45 7.15 2.79
N PRO A 86 -11.54 6.78 2.10
CA PRO A 86 -11.45 6.19 0.78
C PRO A 86 -11.04 7.21 -0.28
N ILE A 87 -10.30 6.76 -1.28
CA ILE A 87 -9.95 7.60 -2.42
C ILE A 87 -11.13 7.77 -3.37
N THR A 88 -11.37 9.02 -3.75
CA THR A 88 -12.28 9.40 -4.83
C THR A 88 -11.52 9.40 -6.15
N TYR A 89 -11.88 8.47 -7.04
CA TYR A 89 -11.30 8.33 -8.35
C TYR A 89 -12.02 9.18 -9.39
N ASP A 90 -11.34 10.20 -9.91
CA ASP A 90 -11.92 11.14 -10.87
C ASP A 90 -10.81 11.74 -11.76
N ASP A 91 -11.05 11.80 -13.06
CA ASP A 91 -10.13 12.45 -14.00
C ASP A 91 -10.38 13.96 -14.10
N ASN A 92 -11.49 14.45 -13.54
CA ASN A 92 -11.75 15.86 -13.43
C ASN A 92 -10.97 16.45 -12.25
N MET A 93 -10.15 17.47 -12.54
CA MET A 93 -9.48 18.24 -11.49
C MET A 93 -10.53 19.10 -10.75
N PRO A 94 -10.70 18.91 -9.43
CA PRO A 94 -11.63 19.75 -8.67
C PRO A 94 -11.11 21.19 -8.59
N SER A 95 -12.04 22.13 -8.42
CA SER A 95 -11.73 23.49 -7.99
C SER A 95 -11.13 23.49 -6.58
N PHE A 96 -10.39 24.53 -6.23
CA PHE A 96 -9.84 24.76 -4.89
C PHE A 96 -10.87 24.46 -3.79
N GLY A 97 -10.48 23.68 -2.77
CA GLY A 97 -11.38 23.18 -1.75
C GLY A 97 -10.65 22.63 -0.52
N ASP A 98 -11.38 21.87 0.30
CA ASP A 98 -10.88 21.23 1.52
C ASP A 98 -9.63 20.37 1.26
N VAL A 99 -8.64 20.48 2.16
CA VAL A 99 -7.32 19.82 2.01
C VAL A 99 -7.48 18.30 2.05
N ARG A 100 -8.36 17.77 2.89
CA ARG A 100 -8.61 16.32 2.97
C ARG A 100 -9.16 15.81 1.65
N GLY A 101 -10.17 16.50 1.09
CA GLY A 101 -10.70 16.20 -0.24
C GLY A 101 -9.68 16.26 -1.39
N ILE A 102 -8.62 17.08 -1.27
CA ILE A 102 -7.52 17.09 -2.24
C ILE A 102 -6.59 15.89 -2.02
N LEU A 103 -6.26 15.57 -0.76
CA LEU A 103 -5.43 14.44 -0.39
C LEU A 103 -6.11 13.08 -0.57
N THR A 104 -7.42 13.05 -0.84
CA THR A 104 -8.19 11.82 -1.10
C THR A 104 -8.67 11.69 -2.54
N ARG A 105 -8.00 12.34 -3.50
CA ARG A 105 -8.31 12.22 -4.93
C ARG A 105 -7.15 11.67 -5.73
N LYS A 106 -7.52 10.88 -6.75
CA LYS A 106 -6.60 10.22 -7.67
C LYS A 106 -7.27 10.04 -9.04
N SER A 107 -6.49 9.98 -10.11
CA SER A 107 -7.03 9.69 -11.46
C SER A 107 -7.66 8.30 -11.52
N LYS A 108 -8.71 8.16 -12.34
CA LYS A 108 -9.44 6.89 -12.50
C LYS A 108 -8.58 5.74 -13.01
N VAL A 109 -7.48 6.03 -13.70
CA VAL A 109 -6.57 4.98 -14.17
C VAL A 109 -5.99 4.16 -13.02
N TRP A 110 -5.99 4.68 -11.79
CA TRP A 110 -5.52 4.02 -10.56
C TRP A 110 -6.64 3.41 -9.70
N GLU A 111 -7.89 3.37 -10.19
CA GLU A 111 -9.05 2.85 -9.44
C GLU A 111 -8.86 1.39 -9.00
N TYR A 112 -8.08 0.62 -9.76
CA TYR A 112 -7.75 -0.78 -9.45
C TYR A 112 -6.99 -0.97 -8.13
N GLU A 113 -6.41 0.10 -7.57
CA GLU A 113 -5.72 0.04 -6.28
C GLU A 113 -6.69 -0.05 -5.09
N SER A 114 -7.96 0.36 -5.30
CA SER A 114 -8.98 0.46 -4.25
C SER A 114 -8.41 1.07 -2.97
N GLU A 115 -7.73 2.20 -3.13
CA GLU A 115 -6.91 2.86 -2.12
C GLU A 115 -7.78 3.51 -1.03
N VAL A 116 -7.31 3.39 0.21
CA VAL A 116 -7.77 4.16 1.36
C VAL A 116 -6.56 4.77 2.04
N ARG A 117 -6.69 5.98 2.59
CA ARG A 117 -5.58 6.66 3.26
C ARG A 117 -5.90 6.92 4.72
N TYR A 118 -4.93 6.62 5.57
CA TYR A 118 -4.87 7.23 6.89
C TYR A 118 -4.42 8.68 6.73
N LEU A 119 -5.17 9.63 7.29
CA LEU A 119 -4.89 11.06 7.27
C LEU A 119 -5.02 11.65 8.67
N SER A 120 -3.90 12.10 9.25
CA SER A 120 -3.90 12.80 10.53
C SER A 120 -3.02 14.03 10.49
N ASN A 121 -3.52 15.15 11.02
CA ASN A 121 -2.76 16.38 11.26
C ASN A 121 -2.35 16.55 12.73
N GLU A 122 -2.67 15.58 13.58
CA GLU A 122 -2.31 15.56 15.00
C GLU A 122 -1.02 14.75 15.24
N GLU A 123 -0.70 13.82 14.34
CA GLU A 123 0.47 12.97 14.44
C GLU A 123 1.76 13.72 14.09
N THR A 124 2.73 13.67 15.00
CA THR A 124 4.06 14.24 14.79
C THR A 124 5.11 13.18 14.47
N GLU A 125 4.85 11.91 14.79
CA GLU A 125 5.74 10.79 14.51
C GLU A 125 5.58 10.26 13.08
N ASP A 126 6.66 9.71 12.52
CA ASP A 126 6.63 9.04 11.21
C ASP A 126 6.17 7.56 11.29
N LYS A 127 5.99 7.02 12.50
CA LYS A 127 5.60 5.63 12.74
C LYS A 127 4.34 5.59 13.59
N VAL A 128 3.19 5.55 12.92
CA VAL A 128 1.88 5.66 13.57
C VAL A 128 1.26 4.29 13.79
N LYS A 129 0.56 4.13 14.91
CA LYS A 129 -0.20 2.92 15.20
C LYS A 129 -1.59 3.00 14.58
N ILE A 130 -1.77 2.39 13.42
CA ILE A 130 -3.02 2.45 12.64
C ILE A 130 -3.90 1.20 12.86
N GLY A 131 -3.25 0.05 12.97
CA GLY A 131 -3.93 -1.24 13.08
C GLY A 131 -2.98 -2.34 13.52
N THR A 132 -3.42 -3.58 13.43
CA THR A 132 -2.58 -4.75 13.73
C THR A 132 -2.55 -5.68 12.53
N ILE A 133 -1.35 -6.09 12.11
CA ILE A 133 -1.15 -7.06 11.03
C ILE A 133 -1.73 -8.41 11.45
N THR A 134 -2.66 -8.92 10.66
CA THR A 134 -3.37 -10.19 10.90
C THR A 134 -2.87 -11.31 10.00
N LYS A 135 -2.50 -10.98 8.76
CA LYS A 135 -2.08 -11.95 7.76
C LYS A 135 -1.09 -11.37 6.75
N VAL A 136 -0.20 -12.20 6.23
CA VAL A 136 0.64 -11.91 5.07
C VAL A 136 0.33 -12.90 3.94
N TYR A 137 -0.02 -12.37 2.77
CA TYR A 137 -0.19 -13.13 1.53
C TYR A 137 1.11 -13.12 0.74
N PHE A 138 1.53 -14.28 0.21
CA PHE A 138 2.74 -14.46 -0.58
C PHE A 138 2.37 -14.83 -2.02
N GLY A 139 2.69 -13.96 -2.98
CA GLY A 139 2.36 -14.20 -4.38
C GLY A 139 3.10 -15.41 -5.00
N MET A 140 2.38 -16.22 -5.76
CA MET A 140 2.87 -17.42 -6.43
C MET A 140 2.56 -17.38 -7.94
N PRO A 141 3.19 -16.48 -8.72
CA PRO A 141 2.78 -16.15 -10.10
C PRO A 141 2.86 -17.32 -11.08
N TYR A 142 3.81 -18.23 -10.88
CA TYR A 142 4.09 -19.32 -11.83
C TYR A 142 3.64 -20.69 -11.34
N LYS A 143 3.11 -20.80 -10.10
CA LYS A 143 2.97 -22.10 -9.43
C LYS A 143 1.97 -23.04 -10.11
N ASP A 144 0.97 -22.47 -10.76
CA ASP A 144 -0.07 -23.22 -11.47
C ASP A 144 0.35 -23.60 -12.91
N LEU A 145 1.54 -23.18 -13.36
CA LEU A 145 2.04 -23.49 -14.70
C LEU A 145 2.62 -24.91 -14.78
N LYS A 146 2.34 -25.61 -15.88
CA LYS A 146 2.83 -26.98 -16.12
C LYS A 146 4.35 -27.10 -16.07
N ASN A 147 5.06 -26.07 -16.49
CA ASN A 147 6.53 -26.00 -16.50
C ASN A 147 7.11 -25.28 -15.28
N TYR A 148 6.37 -25.16 -14.17
CA TYR A 148 6.84 -24.48 -12.95
C TYR A 148 8.22 -24.93 -12.50
N ASN A 149 8.49 -26.24 -12.48
CA ASN A 149 9.79 -26.75 -12.02
C ASN A 149 10.94 -26.19 -12.87
N ASN A 150 10.77 -26.08 -14.19
CA ASN A 150 11.77 -25.51 -15.09
C ASN A 150 11.95 -24.00 -14.80
N ILE A 151 10.84 -23.27 -14.64
CA ILE A 151 10.86 -21.85 -14.28
C ILE A 151 11.57 -21.65 -12.96
N GLU A 152 11.24 -22.42 -11.93
CA GLU A 152 11.89 -22.37 -10.61
C GLU A 152 13.39 -22.63 -10.72
N THR A 153 13.83 -23.57 -11.56
CA THR A 153 15.26 -23.84 -11.75
C THR A 153 16.02 -22.77 -12.52
N GLU A 154 15.39 -22.05 -13.45
CA GLU A 154 16.07 -21.08 -14.32
C GLU A 154 15.89 -19.62 -13.86
N HIS A 155 14.81 -19.32 -13.13
CA HIS A 155 14.44 -17.96 -12.75
C HIS A 155 15.09 -17.54 -11.41
N THR A 156 16.25 -16.89 -11.50
CA THR A 156 17.04 -16.47 -10.32
C THR A 156 16.27 -15.58 -9.34
N THR A 157 15.48 -14.60 -9.82
CA THR A 157 14.66 -13.74 -8.95
C THR A 157 13.59 -14.52 -8.18
N LEU A 158 12.96 -15.53 -8.82
CA LEU A 158 11.96 -16.37 -8.16
C LEU A 158 12.61 -17.21 -7.06
N LYS A 159 13.78 -17.81 -7.30
CA LYS A 159 14.52 -18.55 -6.26
C LYS A 159 14.81 -17.67 -5.04
N ARG A 160 15.36 -16.48 -5.25
CA ARG A 160 15.63 -15.51 -4.19
C ARG A 160 14.37 -15.11 -3.44
N TYR A 161 13.27 -14.92 -4.15
CA TYR A 161 11.97 -14.64 -3.54
C TYR A 161 11.49 -15.81 -2.66
N LEU A 162 11.63 -17.06 -3.10
CA LEU A 162 11.21 -18.24 -2.34
C LEU A 162 12.05 -18.45 -1.07
N GLU A 163 13.35 -18.18 -1.14
CA GLU A 163 14.24 -18.13 0.04
C GLU A 163 13.78 -17.05 1.03
N TYR A 164 13.56 -15.82 0.55
CA TYR A 164 13.08 -14.71 1.37
C TYR A 164 11.68 -14.96 1.95
N LYS A 165 10.79 -15.58 1.19
CA LYS A 165 9.46 -16.01 1.62
C LYS A 165 9.57 -16.98 2.80
N THR A 166 10.50 -17.92 2.76
CA THR A 166 10.72 -18.88 3.84
C THR A 166 11.17 -18.17 5.12
N GLU A 167 12.12 -17.22 5.00
CA GLU A 167 12.55 -16.38 6.12
C GLU A 167 11.38 -15.57 6.71
N LEU A 168 10.60 -14.90 5.86
CA LEU A 168 9.45 -14.11 6.30
C LEU A 168 8.36 -14.96 6.96
N LYS A 169 8.09 -16.18 6.48
CA LYS A 169 7.13 -17.10 7.12
C LYS A 169 7.56 -17.45 8.54
N ASN A 170 8.86 -17.73 8.76
CA ASN A 170 9.39 -18.00 10.09
C ASN A 170 9.23 -16.80 11.03
N ILE A 171 9.41 -15.58 10.53
CA ILE A 171 9.19 -14.35 11.31
C ILE A 171 7.71 -14.19 11.64
N CYS A 172 6.82 -14.40 10.67
CA CYS A 172 5.37 -14.31 10.89
C CYS A 172 4.90 -15.34 11.93
N GLU A 173 5.41 -16.57 11.89
CA GLU A 173 5.08 -17.61 12.87
C GLU A 173 5.50 -17.21 14.30
N LYS A 174 6.73 -16.72 14.48
CA LYS A 174 7.19 -16.16 15.78
C LYS A 174 6.28 -15.04 16.27
N GLN A 175 5.76 -14.25 15.34
CA GLN A 175 4.85 -13.16 15.60
C GLN A 175 3.37 -13.59 15.66
N LYS A 176 3.03 -14.87 15.49
CA LYS A 176 1.64 -15.37 15.43
C LYS A 176 0.77 -14.68 14.37
N ILE A 177 1.39 -14.27 13.26
CA ILE A 177 0.71 -13.70 12.08
C ILE A 177 0.41 -14.84 11.11
N LYS A 178 -0.80 -14.86 10.54
CA LYS A 178 -1.19 -15.88 9.57
C LYS A 178 -0.43 -15.69 8.25
N CYS A 179 -0.09 -16.77 7.57
CA CYS A 179 0.52 -16.73 6.25
C CYS A 179 -0.32 -17.51 5.25
N GLU A 180 -0.45 -16.98 4.04
CA GLU A 180 -1.21 -17.62 2.96
C GLU A 180 -0.49 -17.45 1.62
N ASP A 181 -0.47 -18.50 0.80
CA ASP A 181 0.06 -18.40 -0.56
C ASP A 181 -1.07 -17.92 -1.49
N TYR A 182 -0.77 -16.89 -2.30
CA TYR A 182 -1.70 -16.30 -3.25
C TYR A 182 -1.41 -16.77 -4.67
N TYR A 183 -2.35 -17.52 -5.24
CA TYR A 183 -2.28 -18.09 -6.58
C TYR A 183 -3.10 -17.23 -7.55
N PHE A 184 -2.55 -16.98 -8.74
CA PHE A 184 -3.11 -16.03 -9.70
C PHE A 184 -4.09 -16.66 -10.69
N ASN A 185 -4.01 -17.98 -10.91
CA ASN A 185 -4.77 -18.70 -11.93
C ASN A 185 -5.84 -19.62 -11.32
N LYS A 186 -6.64 -19.10 -10.39
CA LYS A 186 -7.75 -19.85 -9.78
C LYS A 186 -8.96 -19.92 -10.72
#